data_AF-A0AAE6EIQ2-F1
#
_entry.id   AF-A0AAE6EIQ2-F1
#
_cell.length_a   1.000
_cell.length_b   1.000
_cell.length_c   1.000
_cell.angle_alpha   90.00
_cell.angle_beta   90.00
_cell.angle_gamma   90.00
#
_symmetry.space_group_name_H-M   'P 1'
#
loop_
_entity.id
_entity.type
_entity.pdbx_description
1 polymer ?
#
loop_
_entity_poly.entity_id
_entity_poly.type
_entity_poly.pdbx_seq_one_letter_code
_entity_poly.pdbx_strand_id
1 'polypeptide(L)'
;MNAHNPIKTHVKERAEEQSSAMTQDQQAAIRMLANDLHRLNQAVMKAVEAGVSVELVRSARHHGGGGNWGDLLIPVIVAQGAAA
;
A
#
# COMPACT_ATOMS: atom_id res chain seq x y z
N MET A 1 37.29 -25.44 6.73
CA MET A 1 35.88 -25.51 7.17
C MET A 1 35.47 -24.11 7.59
N ASN A 2 34.40 -23.56 7.01
CA ASN A 2 33.46 -22.64 7.68
C ASN A 2 32.25 -22.45 6.76
N ALA A 3 31.13 -23.04 7.17
CA ALA A 3 29.89 -23.05 6.43
C ALA A 3 29.28 -21.65 6.41
N HIS A 4 29.01 -21.14 5.20
CA HIS A 4 28.08 -20.03 5.00
C HIS A 4 26.68 -20.57 5.33
N ASN A 5 26.18 -20.30 6.52
CA ASN A 5 24.80 -20.61 6.86
C ASN A 5 23.92 -19.51 6.26
N PRO A 6 23.10 -19.76 5.22
CA PRO A 6 22.19 -18.76 4.72
C PRO A 6 21.17 -18.46 5.82
N ILE A 7 20.93 -17.17 6.09
CA ILE A 7 19.88 -16.73 7.01
C ILE A 7 18.57 -17.31 6.47
N LYS A 8 18.02 -18.32 7.17
CA LYS A 8 16.70 -18.87 6.88
C LYS A 8 15.67 -17.83 7.33
N THR A 9 15.29 -16.95 6.42
CA THR A 9 14.23 -15.98 6.69
C THR A 9 12.90 -16.74 6.68
N HIS A 10 12.30 -16.90 7.85
CA HIS A 10 10.99 -17.56 8.05
C HIS A 10 9.83 -16.68 7.56
N VAL A 11 9.91 -16.19 6.32
CA VAL A 11 8.92 -15.28 5.73
C VAL A 11 7.55 -15.94 5.65
N LYS A 12 7.54 -17.23 5.28
CA LYS A 12 6.31 -18.02 5.13
C LYS A 12 5.64 -18.29 6.49
N GLU A 13 6.38 -18.77 7.48
CA GLU A 13 5.83 -19.03 8.82
C GLU A 13 5.33 -17.75 9.49
N ARG A 14 6.03 -16.62 9.35
CA ARG A 14 5.54 -15.32 9.86
C ARG A 14 4.26 -14.86 9.17
N ALA A 15 4.12 -15.10 7.87
CA ALA A 15 2.89 -14.80 7.15
C ALA A 15 1.74 -15.71 7.58
N GLU A 16 2.01 -16.99 7.86
CA GLU A 16 1.04 -17.97 8.33
C GLU A 16 0.60 -17.70 9.79
N GLU A 17 1.52 -17.34 10.68
CA GLU A 17 1.25 -16.91 12.06
C GLU A 17 0.45 -15.60 12.13
N GLN A 18 0.77 -14.62 11.28
CA GLN A 18 -0.04 -13.40 11.19
C GLN A 18 -1.42 -13.65 10.62
N SER A 19 -1.55 -14.58 9.66
CA SER A 19 -2.83 -14.98 9.08
C SER A 19 -3.72 -15.70 10.10
N SER A 20 -3.15 -16.58 10.94
CA SER A 20 -3.89 -17.32 11.96
C SER A 20 -4.34 -16.47 13.16
N ALA A 21 -3.71 -15.31 13.36
CA ALA A 21 -4.10 -14.33 14.38
C ALA A 21 -5.22 -13.37 13.95
N MET A 22 -5.59 -13.35 12.66
CA MET A 22 -6.56 -12.41 12.11
C MET A 22 -7.95 -13.04 11.94
N THR A 23 -8.99 -12.26 12.23
CA THR A 23 -10.37 -12.67 11.92
C THR A 23 -10.57 -12.73 10.41
N GLN A 24 -11.57 -13.49 9.96
CA GLN A 24 -11.90 -13.57 8.52
C GLN A 24 -12.23 -12.19 7.95
N ASP A 25 -12.92 -11.35 8.71
CA ASP A 25 -13.27 -9.99 8.31
C ASP A 25 -12.02 -9.11 8.13
N GLN A 26 -11.04 -9.23 9.03
CA GLN A 26 -9.76 -8.52 8.90
C GLN A 26 -9.03 -8.97 7.64
N GLN A 27 -8.96 -10.28 7.37
CA GLN A 27 -8.34 -10.79 6.16
C GLN A 27 -9.06 -10.30 4.89
N ALA A 28 -10.39 -10.28 4.89
CA ALA A 28 -11.19 -9.76 3.79
C ALA A 28 -10.92 -8.26 3.55
N ALA A 29 -10.90 -7.45 4.61
CA ALA A 29 -10.60 -6.03 4.53
C ALA A 29 -9.19 -5.76 3.97
N ILE A 30 -8.18 -6.55 4.37
CA ILE A 30 -6.80 -6.44 3.85
C ILE A 30 -6.75 -6.77 2.36
N ARG A 31 -7.43 -7.83 1.93
CA ARG A 31 -7.49 -8.21 0.50
C ARG A 31 -8.16 -7.11 -0.33
N MET A 32 -9.27 -6.55 0.16
CA MET A 32 -9.94 -5.42 -0.49
C MET A 32 -9.01 -4.21 -0.61
N LEU A 33 -8.37 -3.81 0.49
CA LEU A 33 -7.43 -2.69 0.50
C LEU A 33 -6.26 -2.90 -0.49
N ALA A 34 -5.69 -4.10 -0.54
CA ALA A 34 -4.62 -4.42 -1.49
C ALA A 34 -5.07 -4.30 -2.95
N ASN A 35 -6.29 -4.77 -3.25
CA ASN A 35 -6.88 -4.65 -4.59
C ASN A 35 -7.13 -3.19 -4.96
N ASP A 36 -7.67 -2.38 -4.04
CA ASP A 36 -7.97 -0.97 -4.27
C ASP A 36 -6.69 -0.15 -4.44
N LEU A 37 -5.65 -0.44 -3.66
CA LEU A 37 -4.33 0.17 -3.83
C LEU A 37 -3.73 -0.17 -5.20
N HIS A 38 -3.86 -1.42 -5.65
CA HIS A 38 -3.40 -1.78 -6.99
C HIS A 38 -4.17 -1.00 -8.08
N ARG A 39 -5.50 -0.88 -7.95
CA ARG A 39 -6.31 -0.08 -8.87
C ARG A 39 -5.92 1.40 -8.87
N LEU A 40 -5.65 1.97 -7.69
CA LEU A 40 -5.16 3.35 -7.55
C LEU A 40 -3.82 3.53 -8.27
N ASN A 41 -2.86 2.62 -8.07
CA ASN A 41 -1.57 2.67 -8.75
C ASN A 41 -1.73 2.62 -10.28
N GLN A 42 -2.63 1.78 -10.79
CA GLN A 42 -2.95 1.74 -12.23
C GLN A 42 -3.58 3.05 -12.72
N ALA A 43 -4.45 3.68 -11.93
CA ALA A 43 -5.03 4.97 -12.28
C ALA A 43 -3.98 6.09 -12.30
N VAL A 44 -3.05 6.09 -11.34
CA VAL A 44 -1.91 7.02 -11.32
C VAL A 44 -1.06 6.86 -12.59
N MET A 45 -0.70 5.63 -12.96
CA MET A 45 0.08 5.38 -14.18
C MET A 45 -0.62 5.93 -15.42
N LYS A 46 -1.93 5.68 -15.58
CA LYS A 46 -2.71 6.21 -16.70
C LYS A 46 -2.78 7.73 -16.73
N ALA A 47 -2.90 8.38 -15.57
CA ALA A 47 -2.89 9.84 -15.49
C ALA A 47 -1.52 10.40 -15.92
N VAL A 48 -0.43 9.75 -15.51
CA VAL A 48 0.93 10.11 -15.93
C VAL A 48 1.13 9.91 -17.43
N GLU A 49 0.67 8.79 -17.99
CA GLU A 49 0.68 8.54 -19.44
C GLU A 49 -0.15 9.57 -20.22
N ALA A 50 -1.20 10.11 -19.62
CA ALA A 50 -2.00 11.21 -20.18
C ALA A 50 -1.35 12.60 -20.05
N GLY A 51 -0.15 12.70 -19.47
CA GLY A 51 0.66 13.92 -19.44
C GLY A 51 0.50 14.79 -18.19
N VAL A 52 -0.05 14.26 -17.09
CA VAL A 52 -0.10 14.98 -15.80
C VAL A 52 0.80 14.33 -14.75
N SER A 53 1.44 15.14 -13.91
CA SER A 53 2.11 14.66 -12.70
C SER A 53 1.08 14.41 -11.59
N VAL A 54 1.28 13.34 -10.83
CA VAL A 54 0.41 12.96 -9.71
C VAL A 54 1.25 12.73 -8.45
N GLU A 55 0.89 13.42 -7.37
CA GLU A 55 1.44 13.21 -6.03
C GLU A 55 0.32 12.79 -5.08
N LEU A 56 0.52 11.74 -4.27
CA LEU A 56 -0.42 11.37 -3.22
C LEU A 56 0.02 11.98 -1.90
N VAL A 57 -0.74 12.94 -1.39
CA VAL A 57 -0.46 13.64 -0.14
C VAL A 57 -1.37 13.11 0.96
N ARG A 58 -0.81 12.84 2.15
CA ARG A 58 -1.62 12.50 3.31
C ARG A 58 -2.38 13.72 3.82
N SER A 59 -3.69 13.69 3.73
CA SER A 59 -4.57 14.76 4.21
C SER A 59 -4.99 14.58 5.66
N ALA A 60 -5.15 13.32 6.09
CA ALA A 60 -5.60 12.98 7.43
C ALA A 60 -5.14 11.57 7.83
N ARG A 61 -5.40 11.23 9.09
CA ARG A 61 -5.26 9.87 9.62
C ARG A 61 -6.57 9.45 10.25
N HIS A 62 -7.13 8.33 9.78
CA HIS A 62 -8.27 7.72 10.42
C HIS A 62 -7.81 6.88 11.61
N HIS A 63 -8.49 7.01 12.74
CA HIS A 63 -8.23 6.25 13.96
C HIS A 63 -9.46 5.39 14.30
N GLY A 64 -9.27 4.07 14.41
CA GLY A 64 -10.35 3.11 14.65
C GLY A 64 -10.66 2.84 16.13
N GLY A 65 -10.21 3.70 17.05
CA GLY A 65 -10.47 3.58 18.50
C GLY A 65 -9.63 2.54 19.26
N GLY A 66 -9.31 1.39 18.65
CA GLY A 66 -8.51 0.32 19.26
C GLY A 66 -6.99 0.45 19.10
N GLY A 67 -6.47 1.66 18.88
CA GLY A 67 -5.05 1.90 18.56
C GLY A 67 -4.68 1.70 17.08
N ASN A 68 -5.56 1.10 16.29
CA ASN A 68 -5.40 0.97 14.84
C ASN A 68 -5.61 2.32 14.14
N TRP A 69 -4.83 2.56 13.08
CA TRP A 69 -4.92 3.77 12.28
C TRP A 69 -4.58 3.51 10.82
N GLY A 70 -5.01 4.41 9.94
CA GLY A 70 -4.70 4.37 8.51
C GLY A 70 -4.66 5.77 7.91
N ASP A 71 -3.85 5.94 6.87
CA ASP A 71 -3.69 7.23 6.20
C ASP A 71 -4.76 7.45 5.14
N LEU A 72 -5.32 8.66 5.11
CA LEU A 72 -6.21 9.11 4.05
C LEU A 72 -5.40 10.00 3.11
N LEU A 73 -5.39 9.64 1.84
CA LEU A 73 -4.60 10.29 0.80
C LEU A 73 -5.51 11.13 -0.10
N ILE A 74 -5.00 12.27 -0.55
CA ILE A 74 -5.57 13.07 -1.63
C ILE A 74 -4.56 13.16 -2.77
N PRO A 75 -5.00 13.07 -4.04
CA PRO A 75 -4.12 13.32 -5.16
C PRO A 75 -3.96 14.83 -5.40
N VAL A 76 -2.72 15.29 -5.53
CA VAL A 76 -2.37 16.58 -6.11
C VAL A 76 -1.96 16.35 -7.56
N ILE A 77 -2.64 17.03 -8.48
CA ILE A 77 -2.46 16.85 -9.92
C ILE A 77 -1.87 18.13 -10.51
N VAL A 78 -0.76 18.01 -11.23
CA VAL A 78 -0.09 19.13 -11.89
C VAL A 78 0.05 18.81 -13.37
N ALA A 79 -0.57 19.62 -14.23
CA ALA A 79 -0.31 19.54 -15.66
C ALA A 79 1.08 20.12 -15.97
N GLN A 80 1.85 19.47 -16.84
CA GLN A 80 3.06 20.09 -17.37
C GLN A 80 2.60 21.35 -18.12
N GLY A 81 2.97 22.54 -17.63
CA GLY A 81 2.69 23.78 -18.34
C GLY A 81 3.26 23.66 -19.75
N ALA A 82 2.47 23.97 -20.78
CA ALA A 82 2.99 24.09 -22.13
C ALA A 82 4.21 25.03 -22.06
N ALA A 83 5.39 24.52 -22.39
CA ALA A 83 6.57 25.35 -22.48
C ALA A 83 6.24 26.52 -23.40
N ALA A 84 6.26 27.74 -22.85
CA ALA A 84 6.06 28.97 -23.60
C ALA A 84 7.25 29.22 -24.52
#